data_AF-A0A956X5Y7-F1
#
_entry.id   AF-A0A956X5Y7-F1
#
_cell.length_a   1.000
_cell.length_b   1.000
_cell.length_c   1.000
_cell.angle_alpha   90.00
_cell.angle_beta   90.00
_cell.angle_gamma   90.00
#
_symmetry.space_group_name_H-M   'P 1'
#
loop_
_entity.id
_entity.type
_entity.pdbx_description
1 polymer ?
#
loop_
_entity_poly.entity_id
_entity_poly.type
_entity_poly.pdbx_seq_one_letter_code
_entity_poly.pdbx_strand_id
1 'polypeptide(L)' 'MNSLPLRPAQAEILKYKNGRLAISAVPGSGKTFTLSLLAAQLIADGRIDPNAGQQVLIVTYLNSSVDTFKARIR' A
#
# COMPACT_ATOMS: atom_id res chain seq x y z
N MET A 1 8.10 -7.54 18.52
CA MET A 1 7.49 -6.92 17.33
C MET A 1 6.06 -7.45 17.23
N ASN A 2 5.06 -6.61 17.48
CA ASN A 2 3.66 -7.03 17.42
C ASN A 2 3.32 -7.42 15.97
N SER A 3 2.98 -8.69 15.75
CA SER A 3 2.51 -9.16 14.45
C SER A 3 1.16 -8.50 14.14
N LEU A 4 1.11 -7.62 13.14
CA LEU A 4 -0.16 -7.14 12.59
C LEU A 4 -0.93 -8.34 12.01
N PRO A 5 -2.14 -8.67 12.50
CA PRO A 5 -2.90 -9.80 11.99
C PRO A 5 -3.44 -9.46 10.60
N LEU A 6 -2.81 -10.02 9.57
CA LEU A 6 -3.22 -9.86 8.17
C LEU A 6 -4.06 -11.05 7.73
N ARG A 7 -5.12 -10.80 6.96
CA ARG A 7 -5.81 -11.88 6.24
C ARG A 7 -4.89 -12.45 5.15
N PRO A 8 -5.05 -13.72 4.75
CA PRO A 8 -4.19 -14.36 3.76
C PRO A 8 -4.01 -13.52 2.48
N ALA A 9 -5.11 -13.01 1.90
CA ALA A 9 -5.05 -12.17 0.70
C ALA A 9 -4.26 -10.86 0.91
N GLN A 10 -4.31 -10.27 2.10
CA GLN A 10 -3.54 -9.06 2.41
C GLN A 10 -2.05 -9.38 2.53
N ALA A 11 -1.70 -10.49 3.17
CA ALA A 11 -0.33 -10.96 3.25
C ALA A 11 0.24 -11.28 1.86
N GLU A 12 -0.54 -11.88 0.97
CA GLU A 12 -0.12 -12.11 -0.43
C GLU A 12 0.15 -10.80 -1.18
N ILE A 13 -0.69 -9.78 -1.01
CA ILE A 13 -0.45 -8.46 -1.62
C ILE A 13 0.88 -7.85 -1.16
N LEU A 14 1.24 -8.01 0.12
CA LEU A 14 2.51 -7.50 0.66
C LEU A 14 3.77 -8.26 0.19
N LYS A 15 3.59 -9.41 -0.48
CA LYS A 15 4.71 -10.11 -1.14
C LYS A 15 5.07 -9.48 -2.48
N TYR A 16 4.29 -8.53 -3.00
CA TYR A 16 4.57 -7.85 -4.27
C TYR A 16 6.00 -7.29 -4.33
N LYS A 17 6.69 -7.54 -5.45
CA LYS A 17 8.08 -7.10 -5.66
C LYS A 17 8.25 -6.22 -6.90
N ASN A 18 7.59 -6.55 -7.99
CA ASN A 18 7.63 -5.81 -9.25
C ASN A 18 6.50 -6.29 -10.18
N GLY A 19 6.38 -5.66 -11.35
CA GLY A 19 5.43 -6.05 -12.38
C GLY A 19 4.04 -5.44 -12.17
N ARG A 20 3.02 -6.07 -12.76
CA ARG A 20 1.63 -5.63 -12.59
C ARG A 20 0.94 -6.53 -11.58
N LEU A 21 0.21 -5.92 -10.66
CA LEU A 21 -0.64 -6.62 -9.70
C LEU A 21 -2.08 -6.11 -9.84
N ALA A 22 -3.03 -7.03 -10.02
CA ALA A 22 -4.45 -6.72 -10.02
C ALA A 22 -5.10 -7.35 -8.78
N ILE A 23 -5.89 -6.56 -8.05
CA ILE A 23 -6.57 -7.01 -6.83
C ILE A 23 -8.08 -6.85 -7.06
N SER A 24 -8.80 -7.97 -7.21
CA SER A 24 -10.25 -7.95 -7.19
C SER A 24 -10.74 -7.66 -5.77
N ALA A 25 -11.72 -6.77 -5.62
CA ALA A 25 -12.05 -6.29 -4.29
C ALA A 25 -13.51 -5.87 -4.11
N VAL A 26 -14.06 -6.25 -2.97
CA VAL A 26 -15.42 -5.92 -2.52
C VAL A 26 -15.43 -4.74 -1.55
N PRO A 27 -16.59 -4.08 -1.31
CA PRO A 27 -16.72 -3.09 -0.23
C PRO A 27 -16.24 -3.65 1.12
N GLY A 28 -15.54 -2.83 1.91
CA GLY A 28 -15.02 -3.26 3.23
C GLY A 28 -13.84 -4.23 3.21
N SER A 29 -13.31 -4.62 2.05
CA SER A 29 -12.21 -5.60 1.96
C SER A 29 -10.86 -5.12 2.50
N GLY A 30 -10.75 -3.91 3.06
CA GLY A 30 -9.50 -3.40 3.65
C GLY A 30 -8.42 -3.02 2.63
N LYS A 31 -8.80 -2.69 1.39
CA LYS A 31 -7.88 -2.24 0.33
C LYS A 31 -7.01 -1.08 0.77
N THR A 32 -7.63 -0.01 1.29
CA THR A 32 -6.91 1.21 1.67
C THR A 32 -5.85 0.91 2.72
N PHE A 33 -6.17 0.13 3.74
CA PHE A 33 -5.20 -0.33 4.74
C PHE A 33 -4.06 -1.13 4.09
N THR A 34 -4.39 -2.10 3.24
CA THR A 34 -3.41 -3.00 2.62
C THR A 34 -2.47 -2.25 1.66
N LEU A 35 -3.01 -1.32 0.86
CA LEU A 35 -2.23 -0.51 -0.08
C LEU A 35 -1.38 0.55 0.65
N SER A 36 -1.88 1.16 1.72
CA SER A 36 -1.06 2.02 2.59
C SER A 36 0.12 1.26 3.19
N LEU A 37 -0.12 0.04 3.67
CA LEU A 37 0.92 -0.81 4.23
C LEU A 37 1.94 -1.24 3.16
N LEU A 38 1.48 -1.60 1.96
CA LEU A 38 2.37 -1.92 0.83
C LEU A 38 3.24 -0.71 0.46
N ALA A 39 2.67 0.49 0.38
CA ALA A 39 3.42 1.71 0.08
C ALA A 39 4.50 1.97 1.14
N ALA A 40 4.14 1.90 2.43
CA ALA A 40 5.09 2.05 3.53
C ALA A 40 6.20 0.98 3.47
N GLN A 41 5.85 -0.27 3.16
CA GLN A 41 6.81 -1.37 3.03
C GLN A 41 7.78 -1.15 1.86
N LEU A 42 7.30 -0.72 0.69
CA LEU A 42 8.19 -0.44 -0.46
C LEU A 42 9.23 0.63 -0.14
N ILE A 43 8.84 1.66 0.63
CA ILE A 43 9.75 2.69 1.09
C ILE A 43 10.74 2.13 2.13
N ALA A 44 10.23 1.44 3.16
CA ALA A 44 11.04 0.88 4.24
C ALA A 44 12.05 -0.18 3.76
N ASP A 45 11.65 -1.00 2.78
CA ASP A 45 12.49 -2.04 2.16
C ASP A 45 13.52 -1.45 1.16
N GLY A 46 13.62 -0.12 1.03
CA GLY A 46 14.54 0.55 0.11
C GLY A 46 14.28 0.23 -1.36
N ARG A 47 13.02 -0.07 -1.73
CA ARG A 47 12.64 -0.44 -3.10
C ARG A 47 12.49 0.75 -4.04
N ILE A 48 12.55 1.95 -3.50
CA ILE A 48 12.62 3.20 -4.24
C ILE A 48 13.90 3.93 -3.83
N ASP A 49 14.49 4.69 -4.75
CA ASP A 49 15.57 5.63 -4.47
C ASP A 49 15.03 7.08 -4.45
N PRO A 50 14.78 7.65 -3.26
CA PRO A 50 14.31 9.03 -3.15
C PRO A 50 15.32 10.07 -3.66
N ASN A 51 16.63 9.76 -3.60
CA ASN A 51 17.67 10.69 -4.07
C ASN A 51 17.70 10.77 -5.60
N ALA A 52 17.34 9.68 -6.28
CA ALA A 52 17.07 9.66 -7.72
C ALA A 52 15.67 10.16 -8.10
N GLY A 53 14.91 10.71 -7.14
CA GLY A 53 13.56 11.23 -7.37
C GLY A 53 12.48 10.17 -7.55
N GLN A 54 12.76 8.90 -7.21
CA GLN A 54 11.74 7.84 -7.27
C GLN A 54 10.72 8.00 -6.14
N GLN A 55 9.44 7.73 -6.45
CA GLN A 55 8.33 7.94 -5.53
C GLN A 55 7.28 6.84 -5.68
N VAL A 56 6.54 6.58 -4.60
CA VAL A 56 5.29 5.79 -4.67
C VAL A 56 4.14 6.73 -4.97
N LEU A 57 3.52 6.59 -6.15
CA LEU A 57 2.36 7.37 -6.56
C LEU A 57 1.07 6.60 -6.27
N ILE A 58 0.22 7.15 -5.41
CA ILE A 58 -1.13 6.63 -5.16
C ILE A 58 -2.14 7.54 -5.88
N VAL A 59 -2.85 6.98 -6.85
CA VAL A 59 -3.91 7.67 -7.58
C VAL A 59 -5.27 7.11 -7.15
N THR A 60 -6.22 7.99 -6.86
CA THR A 60 -7.58 7.64 -6.48
C THR A 60 -8.57 8.62 -7.12
N TYR A 61 -9.82 8.20 -7.23
CA TYR A 61 -10.86 8.98 -7.89
C TYR A 61 -11.36 10.15 -7.03
N LEU A 62 -11.47 9.97 -5.70
CA LEU A 62 -12.06 10.95 -4.79
C LEU A 62 -11.01 11.65 -3.93
N ASN A 63 -11.16 12.96 -3.75
CA ASN A 63 -10.32 13.74 -2.84
C ASN A 63 -10.37 13.20 -1.40
N SER A 64 -11.55 12.80 -0.91
CA SER A 64 -11.70 12.19 0.43
C SER A 64 -10.89 10.90 0.61
N SER A 65 -10.63 10.17 -0.47
CA SER A 65 -9.76 9.00 -0.43
C SER A 65 -8.30 9.39 -0.23
N VAL A 66 -7.87 10.53 -0.78
CA VAL A 66 -6.50 11.06 -0.59
C VAL A 66 -6.23 11.30 0.89
N ASP A 67 -7.16 11.96 1.59
CA ASP A 67 -7.03 12.25 3.02
C ASP A 67 -6.97 10.95 3.86
N THR A 68 -7.74 9.93 3.45
CA THR A 68 -7.72 8.61 4.09
C THR A 68 -6.35 7.93 3.95
N PHE A 69 -5.72 8.01 2.77
CA PHE A 69 -4.36 7.47 2.58
C PHE A 69 -3.33 8.27 3.37
N LYS A 70 -3.38 9.61 3.33
CA LYS A 70 -2.48 10.48 4.09
C LYS A 70 -2.51 10.19 5.59
N ALA A 71 -3.69 10.03 6.17
CA ALA A 71 -3.83 9.74 7.60
C ALA A 71 -3.20 8.39 8.03
N ARG A 72 -3.06 7.44 7.10
CA ARG A 72 -2.56 6.08 7.36
C ARG A 72 -1.07 5.88 7.09
N ILE A 73 -0.45 6.76 6.29
CA ILE A 73 0.97 6.65 5.86
C ILE A 73 1.89 7.59 6.66
N ARG A 74 1.35 8.32 7.66
CA ARG A 74 2.12 9.26 8.48
C ARG A 74 3.37 8.66 9.12
#